data_AF-A0A1I4MLJ8-F1
#
_entry.id   AF-A0A1I4MLJ8-F1
#
_cell.length_a   1.000
_cell.length_b   1.000
_cell.length_c   1.000
_cell.angle_alpha   90.00
_cell.angle_beta   90.00
_cell.angle_gamma   90.00
#
_symmetry.space_group_name_H-M   'P 1'
#
loop_
_entity.id
_entity.type
_entity.pdbx_description
1 polymer ?
#
loop_
_entity_poly.entity_id
_entity_poly.type
_entity_poly.pdbx_seq_one_letter_code
_entity_poly.pdbx_strand_id
1 'polypeptide(L)'
;MTGFVARQPIVNAEEEVYGYELLYRASEEHDFMKEDPDAATNDVAFKGLLCVDPDTVTGLHPAFINFTEQSLVERLPLTLPASKITVEILEDIKGSEEMAVILRELKDNGYQIALDDFVLDHSTEMFLPFADIIKVDWQNSSTANLERIMKSRRLYDFCLLAEKLESAAEFQEAKSMGFTLFQGYYFGCPQLMK
;
A
#
# COMPACT_ATOMS: atom_id res chain seq x y z
N MET A 1 17.15 -8.01 17.08
CA MET A 1 16.12 -8.69 16.27
C MET A 1 16.67 -8.77 14.86
N THR A 2 16.82 -9.97 14.30
CA THR A 2 17.18 -10.18 12.89
C THR A 2 15.88 -10.42 12.13
N GLY A 3 15.22 -9.33 11.74
CA GLY A 3 14.12 -9.37 10.79
C GLY A 3 14.64 -9.06 9.39
N PHE A 4 14.00 -9.61 8.37
CA PHE A 4 14.34 -9.37 6.97
C PHE A 4 13.30 -8.45 6.33
N VAL A 5 13.74 -7.59 5.43
CA VAL A 5 12.86 -6.73 4.65
C VAL A 5 12.88 -7.25 3.23
N ALA A 6 11.71 -7.58 2.69
CA ALA A 6 11.53 -7.77 1.26
C ALA A 6 10.94 -6.49 0.65
N ARG A 7 11.19 -6.28 -0.64
CA ARG A 7 10.56 -5.21 -1.40
C ARG A 7 9.90 -5.76 -2.65
N GLN A 8 8.77 -5.19 -3.05
CA GLN A 8 8.10 -5.52 -4.31
C GLN A 8 7.90 -4.25 -5.15
N PRO A 9 8.27 -4.25 -6.44
CA PRO A 9 8.17 -3.06 -7.27
C PRO A 9 6.72 -2.71 -7.58
N ILE A 10 6.40 -1.42 -7.49
CA ILE A 10 5.21 -0.79 -8.04
C ILE A 10 5.68 0.02 -9.25
N VAL A 11 5.04 -0.17 -10.40
CA VAL A 11 5.42 0.47 -11.67
C VAL A 11 4.31 1.38 -12.21
N ASN A 12 4.69 2.32 -13.06
CA ASN A 12 3.74 3.15 -13.82
C ASN A 12 3.29 2.45 -15.13
N ALA A 13 2.51 3.16 -15.94
CA ALA A 13 1.98 2.67 -17.21
C ALA A 13 3.07 2.40 -18.28
N GLU A 14 4.26 2.94 -18.09
CA GLU A 14 5.45 2.77 -18.93
C GLU A 14 6.38 1.66 -18.39
N GLU A 15 5.95 0.92 -17.37
CA GLU A 15 6.74 -0.12 -16.66
C GLU A 15 7.98 0.42 -15.93
N GLU A 16 8.03 1.73 -15.68
CA GLU A 16 9.07 2.36 -14.88
C GLU A 16 8.72 2.25 -13.39
N VAL A 17 9.73 1.99 -12.56
CA VAL A 17 9.54 1.87 -11.10
C VAL A 17 9.05 3.21 -10.54
N TYR A 18 7.83 3.18 -10.00
CA TYR A 18 7.26 4.29 -9.24
C TYR A 18 7.73 4.23 -7.79
N GLY A 19 7.62 3.06 -7.16
CA GLY A 19 7.86 2.85 -5.73
C GLY A 19 8.13 1.39 -5.41
N TYR A 20 8.34 1.10 -4.14
CA TYR A 20 8.41 -0.26 -3.64
C TYR A 20 7.52 -0.42 -2.42
N GLU A 21 6.71 -1.47 -2.40
CA GLU A 21 6.10 -1.94 -1.16
C GLU A 21 7.12 -2.67 -0.32
N LEU A 22 7.19 -2.31 0.97
CA LEU A 22 8.09 -2.92 1.92
C LEU A 22 7.35 -3.97 2.75
N LEU A 23 7.85 -5.19 2.66
CA LEU A 23 7.24 -6.39 3.21
C LEU A 23 8.17 -6.97 4.28
N TYR A 24 7.79 -6.92 5.55
CA TYR A 24 8.60 -7.53 6.60
C TYR A 24 8.46 -9.05 6.62
N ARG A 25 9.56 -9.73 6.94
CA ARG A 25 9.61 -11.18 7.08
C ARG A 25 10.35 -11.56 8.36
N ALA A 26 9.73 -12.46 9.14
CA ALA A 26 10.29 -12.95 10.39
C ALA A 26 11.50 -13.89 10.20
N SER A 27 11.69 -14.47 9.00
CA SER A 27 12.85 -15.31 8.65
C SER A 27 13.11 -15.33 7.14
N GLU A 28 14.28 -15.83 6.73
CA GLU A 28 14.64 -16.05 5.31
C GLU A 28 13.84 -17.18 4.63
N GLU A 29 13.27 -18.11 5.41
CA GLU A 29 12.76 -19.40 4.91
C GLU A 29 11.23 -19.48 4.76
N HIS A 30 10.48 -18.42 5.04
CA HIS A 30 9.03 -18.44 4.78
C HIS A 30 8.76 -18.30 3.28
N ASP A 31 8.11 -19.33 2.73
CA ASP A 31 7.62 -19.43 1.37
C ASP A 31 7.03 -18.08 0.92
N PHE A 32 7.58 -17.48 -0.15
CA PHE A 32 7.16 -16.17 -0.67
C PHE A 32 5.66 -16.08 -0.97
N MET A 33 4.99 -17.24 -1.01
CA MET A 33 3.58 -17.46 -1.33
C MET A 33 2.67 -17.57 -0.10
N LYS A 34 3.18 -17.56 1.14
CA LYS A 34 2.36 -17.83 2.34
C LYS A 34 2.57 -16.83 3.47
N GLU A 35 1.41 -16.31 3.88
CA GLU A 35 1.06 -15.65 5.14
C GLU A 35 1.20 -14.13 5.19
N ASP A 36 0.02 -13.50 5.33
CA ASP A 36 -0.14 -12.19 5.94
C ASP A 36 0.40 -12.24 7.37
N PRO A 37 1.33 -11.36 7.75
CA PRO A 37 1.80 -11.30 9.12
C PRO A 37 0.67 -10.86 10.06
N ASP A 38 0.46 -11.57 11.18
CA ASP A 38 -0.42 -11.12 12.26
C ASP A 38 -0.09 -9.67 12.71
N ALA A 39 -1.07 -8.91 13.21
CA ALA A 39 -0.91 -7.51 13.62
C ALA A 39 0.27 -7.25 14.58
N ALA A 40 0.60 -8.20 15.48
CA ALA A 40 1.77 -8.11 16.36
C ALA A 40 3.11 -8.23 15.60
N THR A 41 3.12 -8.96 14.50
CA THR A 41 4.26 -9.06 13.57
C THR A 41 4.40 -7.77 12.79
N ASN A 42 3.32 -7.07 12.44
CA ASN A 42 3.36 -5.76 11.76
C ASN A 42 3.94 -4.64 12.65
N ASP A 43 3.69 -4.64 13.96
CA ASP A 43 4.31 -3.66 14.88
C ASP A 43 5.82 -3.91 15.09
N VAL A 44 6.25 -5.17 15.14
CA VAL A 44 7.67 -5.55 15.21
C VAL A 44 8.36 -5.33 13.87
N ALA A 45 7.65 -5.60 12.77
CA ALA A 45 8.05 -5.33 11.40
C ALA A 45 8.37 -3.86 11.20
N PHE A 46 7.46 -2.99 11.64
CA PHE A 46 7.61 -1.55 11.58
C PHE A 46 8.82 -1.06 12.38
N LYS A 47 9.04 -1.58 13.59
CA LYS A 47 10.25 -1.27 14.39
C LYS A 47 11.55 -1.76 13.72
N GLY A 48 11.49 -2.86 12.97
CA GLY A 48 12.58 -3.31 12.11
C GLY A 48 12.83 -2.34 10.95
N LEU A 49 11.75 -1.87 10.31
CA LEU A 49 11.79 -0.93 9.19
C LEU A 49 12.31 0.46 9.59
N LEU A 50 11.96 0.94 10.79
CA LEU A 50 12.50 2.18 11.37
C LEU A 50 14.04 2.16 11.52
N CYS A 51 14.65 0.98 11.60
CA CYS A 51 16.10 0.84 11.70
C CYS A 51 16.81 0.87 10.34
N VAL A 52 16.06 0.80 9.24
CA VAL A 52 16.60 0.77 7.88
C VAL A 52 16.21 2.06 7.17
N ASP A 53 17.19 2.85 6.72
CA ASP A 53 16.89 4.04 5.92
C ASP A 53 16.17 3.59 4.63
N PRO A 54 14.94 4.06 4.36
CA PRO A 54 14.17 3.61 3.20
C PRO A 54 14.95 3.67 1.90
N ASP A 55 15.80 4.69 1.74
CA ASP A 55 16.62 4.88 0.54
C ASP A 55 17.57 3.70 0.26
N THR A 56 18.07 3.04 1.31
CA THR A 56 18.93 1.86 1.19
C THR A 56 18.20 0.65 0.64
N VAL A 57 16.88 0.62 0.81
CA VAL A 57 16.01 -0.49 0.38
C VAL A 57 15.34 -0.17 -0.95
N THR A 58 14.93 1.08 -1.16
CA THR A 58 14.13 1.48 -2.31
C THR A 58 14.93 2.17 -3.41
N GLY A 59 16.19 2.53 -3.17
CA GLY A 59 17.00 3.23 -4.17
C GLY A 59 16.47 4.62 -4.49
N LEU A 60 16.03 5.36 -3.45
CA LEU A 60 15.41 6.70 -3.51
C LEU A 60 13.96 6.75 -4.00
N HIS A 61 13.35 5.62 -4.36
CA HIS A 61 11.92 5.55 -4.66
C HIS A 61 11.09 5.58 -3.37
N PRO A 62 9.84 6.08 -3.39
CA PRO A 62 8.94 6.00 -2.25
C PRO A 62 8.73 4.57 -1.76
N ALA A 63 8.78 4.40 -0.44
CA ALA A 63 8.46 3.16 0.26
C ALA A 63 6.98 3.14 0.64
N PHE A 64 6.23 2.20 0.11
CA PHE A 64 4.87 1.92 0.54
C PHE A 64 4.93 1.01 1.77
N ILE A 65 4.31 1.43 2.87
CA ILE A 65 4.45 0.80 4.19
C ILE A 65 3.07 0.62 4.80
N ASN A 66 2.80 -0.61 5.25
CA ASN A 66 1.55 -0.99 5.87
C ASN A 66 1.53 -0.56 7.33
N PHE A 67 0.50 0.18 7.72
CA PHE A 67 0.32 0.64 9.10
C PHE A 67 -0.93 0.01 9.71
N THR A 68 -0.74 -0.67 10.84
CA THR A 68 -1.83 -1.14 11.69
C THR A 68 -2.62 0.04 12.28
N GLU A 69 -3.88 -0.17 12.67
CA GLU A 69 -4.67 0.85 13.36
C GLU A 69 -3.94 1.41 14.59
N GLN A 70 -3.31 0.54 15.38
CA GLN A 70 -2.53 0.96 16.56
C GLN A 70 -1.37 1.87 16.17
N SER A 71 -0.60 1.53 15.13
CA SER A 71 0.53 2.35 14.68
C SER A 71 0.11 3.73 14.14
N LEU A 72 -1.07 3.82 13.53
CA LEU A 72 -1.69 5.09 13.11
C LEU A 72 -2.10 5.93 14.32
N VAL A 73 -2.76 5.31 15.32
CA VAL A 73 -3.14 5.96 16.58
C VAL A 73 -1.91 6.49 17.31
N GLU A 74 -0.82 5.73 17.35
CA GLU A 74 0.46 6.11 17.94
C GLU A 74 1.26 7.13 17.11
N ARG A 75 0.75 7.55 15.94
CA ARG A 75 1.39 8.49 15.01
C ARG A 75 2.78 8.06 14.54
N LEU A 76 2.97 6.74 14.44
CA LEU A 76 4.23 6.19 13.96
C LEU A 76 4.63 6.67 12.55
N PRO A 77 3.72 6.88 11.57
CA PRO A 77 4.12 7.43 10.28
C PRO A 77 4.82 8.80 10.38
N LEU A 78 4.44 9.63 11.35
CA LEU A 78 5.02 10.98 11.55
C LEU A 78 6.50 10.94 11.99
N THR A 79 7.01 9.77 12.36
CA THR A 79 8.43 9.57 12.71
C THR A 79 9.32 9.35 11.48
N LEU A 80 8.73 9.13 10.31
CA LEU A 80 9.42 8.89 9.04
C LEU A 80 9.28 10.10 8.10
N PRO A 81 10.26 10.40 7.23
CA PRO A 81 10.15 11.52 6.31
C PRO A 81 9.01 11.31 5.28
N ALA A 82 8.04 12.25 5.24
CA ALA A 82 6.89 12.19 4.31
C ALA A 82 7.30 12.03 2.83
N SER A 83 8.43 12.63 2.43
CA SER A 83 8.93 12.53 1.05
C SER A 83 9.46 11.14 0.66
N LYS A 84 9.66 10.25 1.64
CA LYS A 84 10.23 8.92 1.42
C LYS A 84 9.19 7.80 1.51
N ILE A 85 7.99 8.07 2.03
CA ILE A 85 7.02 7.01 2.33
C ILE A 85 5.63 7.32 1.79
N THR A 86 4.91 6.27 1.45
CA THR A 86 3.46 6.23 1.28
C THR A 86 2.88 5.42 2.44
N VAL A 87 1.90 5.99 3.13
CA VAL A 87 1.21 5.33 4.26
C VAL A 87 0.10 4.46 3.69
N GLU A 88 0.22 3.14 3.81
CA GLU A 88 -0.84 2.22 3.41
C GLU A 88 -1.77 1.92 4.60
N ILE A 89 -3.06 2.17 4.40
CA ILE A 89 -4.14 1.85 5.34
C ILE A 89 -4.66 0.47 4.97
N LEU A 90 -4.52 -0.48 5.90
CA LEU A 90 -4.96 -1.86 5.74
C LEU A 90 -6.49 -1.96 5.61
N GLU A 91 -6.96 -2.99 4.90
CA GLU A 91 -8.34 -3.24 4.54
C GLU A 91 -9.24 -3.60 5.74
N ASP A 92 -8.64 -4.06 6.85
CA ASP A 92 -9.35 -4.40 8.09
C ASP A 92 -9.69 -3.17 8.95
N ILE A 93 -9.05 -2.02 8.67
CA ILE A 93 -9.26 -0.77 9.39
C ILE A 93 -10.58 -0.12 8.96
N LYS A 94 -11.38 0.30 9.94
CA LYS A 94 -12.70 0.92 9.70
C LYS A 94 -12.68 2.42 9.95
N GLY A 95 -13.51 3.14 9.19
CA GLY A 95 -13.70 4.57 9.34
C GLY A 95 -14.26 4.92 10.72
N SER A 96 -13.60 5.86 11.39
CA SER A 96 -14.03 6.45 12.64
C SER A 96 -13.67 7.94 12.65
N GLU A 97 -14.34 8.74 13.49
CA GLU A 97 -13.99 10.16 13.63
C GLU A 97 -12.53 10.33 14.08
N GLU A 98 -12.06 9.43 14.95
CA GLU A 98 -10.67 9.39 15.37
C GLU A 98 -9.76 9.17 14.16
N MET A 99 -10.00 8.13 13.36
CA MET A 99 -9.19 7.83 12.18
C MET A 99 -9.18 9.00 11.18
N ALA A 100 -10.33 9.65 10.95
CA ALA A 100 -10.40 10.83 10.09
C ALA A 100 -9.51 12.00 10.59
N VAL A 101 -9.35 12.17 11.90
CA VAL A 101 -8.41 13.14 12.47
C VAL A 101 -6.97 12.73 12.19
N ILE A 102 -6.63 11.44 12.34
CA ILE A 102 -5.29 10.91 12.05
C ILE A 102 -4.93 11.13 10.58
N LEU A 103 -5.79 10.70 9.67
CA LEU A 103 -5.52 10.80 8.22
C LEU A 103 -5.41 12.26 7.78
N ARG A 104 -6.24 13.15 8.34
CA ARG A 104 -6.11 14.60 8.10
C ARG A 104 -4.77 15.14 8.53
N GLU A 105 -4.31 14.77 9.73
CA GLU A 105 -3.00 15.19 10.23
C GLU A 105 -1.86 14.69 9.33
N LEU A 106 -1.94 13.45 8.83
CA LEU A 106 -0.98 12.93 7.86
C LEU A 106 -1.00 13.74 6.55
N LYS A 107 -2.18 14.05 6.00
CA LYS A 107 -2.30 14.90 4.80
C LYS A 107 -1.74 16.30 5.03
N ASP A 108 -2.03 16.92 6.18
CA ASP A 108 -1.54 18.26 6.54
C ASP A 108 0.00 18.30 6.68
N ASN A 109 0.63 17.17 7.01
CA ASN A 109 2.09 17.01 7.06
C ASN A 109 2.71 16.54 5.72
N GLY A 110 1.91 16.45 4.66
CA GLY A 110 2.39 16.16 3.30
C GLY A 110 2.61 14.68 2.98
N TYR A 111 2.05 13.77 3.77
CA TYR A 111 2.12 12.34 3.46
C TYR A 111 1.19 11.96 2.30
N GLN A 112 1.66 11.01 1.50
CA GLN A 112 0.82 10.27 0.55
C GLN A 112 0.15 9.10 1.29
N ILE A 113 -1.14 8.87 1.02
CA ILE A 113 -1.94 7.81 1.63
C ILE A 113 -2.45 6.88 0.54
N ALA A 114 -2.21 5.59 0.71
CA ALA A 114 -2.79 4.52 -0.09
C ALA A 114 -3.81 3.72 0.73
N LEU A 115 -4.90 3.30 0.11
CA LEU A 115 -5.86 2.36 0.71
C LEU A 115 -5.60 0.97 0.12
N ASP A 116 -5.24 0.02 0.97
CA ASP A 116 -4.86 -1.33 0.58
C ASP A 116 -6.08 -2.25 0.39
N ASP A 117 -5.99 -3.18 -0.58
CA ASP A 117 -7.04 -4.14 -0.96
C ASP A 117 -8.50 -3.58 -0.84
N PHE A 118 -8.71 -2.35 -1.36
CA PHE A 118 -9.82 -1.50 -0.92
C PHE A 118 -11.20 -1.95 -1.39
N VAL A 119 -12.11 -2.11 -0.43
CA VAL A 119 -13.54 -2.36 -0.68
C VAL A 119 -14.35 -1.14 -0.27
N LEU A 120 -15.10 -0.56 -1.22
CA LEU A 120 -15.93 0.62 -0.97
C LEU A 120 -17.31 0.24 -0.42
N ASP A 121 -17.49 0.48 0.87
CA ASP A 121 -18.75 0.37 1.60
C ASP A 121 -18.92 1.51 2.62
N HIS A 122 -19.97 1.42 3.45
CA HIS A 122 -20.31 2.47 4.42
C HIS A 122 -19.24 2.65 5.52
N SER A 123 -18.49 1.60 5.84
CA SER A 123 -17.43 1.66 6.85
C SER A 123 -16.12 2.23 6.32
N THR A 124 -15.91 2.23 4.99
CA THR A 124 -14.64 2.64 4.37
C THR A 124 -14.76 3.93 3.55
N GLU A 125 -15.98 4.39 3.22
CA GLU A 125 -16.19 5.61 2.42
C GLU A 125 -15.56 6.87 3.03
N MET A 126 -15.41 6.90 4.36
CA MET A 126 -14.78 7.99 5.11
C MET A 126 -13.31 8.21 4.76
N PHE A 127 -12.64 7.21 4.18
CA PHE A 127 -11.23 7.30 3.80
C PHE A 127 -11.00 7.99 2.45
N LEU A 128 -12.02 8.00 1.57
CA LEU A 128 -11.91 8.55 0.21
C LEU A 128 -11.40 10.01 0.14
N PRO A 129 -11.79 10.94 1.04
CA PRO A 129 -11.27 12.30 1.01
C PRO A 129 -9.76 12.42 1.30
N PHE A 130 -9.13 11.37 1.83
CA PHE A 130 -7.72 11.35 2.21
C PHE A 130 -6.85 10.50 1.28
N ALA A 131 -7.46 9.68 0.43
CA ALA A 131 -6.73 8.75 -0.43
C ALA A 131 -6.06 9.47 -1.61
N ASP A 132 -4.77 9.23 -1.81
CA ASP A 132 -4.06 9.58 -3.05
C ASP A 132 -3.98 8.38 -3.99
N ILE A 133 -3.93 7.17 -3.43
CA ILE A 133 -3.88 5.91 -4.16
C ILE A 133 -4.94 4.97 -3.58
N ILE A 134 -5.67 4.29 -4.46
CA ILE A 134 -6.51 3.16 -4.09
C ILE A 134 -5.95 1.91 -4.77
N LYS A 135 -5.54 0.94 -3.96
CA LYS A 135 -5.02 -0.35 -4.40
C LYS A 135 -6.19 -1.33 -4.52
N VAL A 136 -6.19 -2.10 -5.61
CA VAL A 136 -7.28 -3.01 -5.96
C VAL A 136 -6.68 -4.36 -6.33
N ASP A 137 -6.99 -5.37 -5.51
CA ASP A 137 -6.72 -6.77 -5.84
C ASP A 137 -7.40 -7.15 -7.16
N TRP A 138 -6.62 -7.36 -8.22
CA TRP A 138 -7.16 -7.70 -9.54
C TRP A 138 -7.86 -9.06 -9.56
N GLN A 139 -7.41 -9.99 -8.74
CA GLN A 139 -7.89 -11.38 -8.74
C GLN A 139 -9.16 -11.53 -7.88
N ASN A 140 -9.28 -10.77 -6.80
CA ASN A 140 -10.35 -10.93 -5.82
C ASN A 140 -11.41 -9.82 -5.84
N SER A 141 -11.14 -8.67 -6.46
CA SER A 141 -12.10 -7.56 -6.47
C SER A 141 -13.32 -7.86 -7.33
N SER A 142 -14.51 -7.69 -6.74
CA SER A 142 -15.76 -7.81 -7.50
C SER A 142 -15.94 -6.65 -8.49
N THR A 143 -16.54 -6.93 -9.65
CA THR A 143 -16.90 -5.89 -10.63
C THR A 143 -17.75 -4.77 -10.01
N ALA A 144 -18.64 -5.13 -9.07
CA ALA A 144 -19.49 -4.15 -8.37
C ALA A 144 -18.68 -3.20 -7.48
N ASN A 145 -17.64 -3.70 -6.79
CA ASN A 145 -16.73 -2.86 -6.02
C ASN A 145 -15.96 -1.90 -6.93
N LEU A 146 -15.39 -2.43 -8.02
CA LEU A 146 -14.63 -1.63 -8.97
C LEU A 146 -15.48 -0.52 -9.62
N GLU A 147 -16.73 -0.82 -9.98
CA GLU A 147 -17.66 0.21 -10.46
C GLU A 147 -17.92 1.32 -9.44
N ARG A 148 -18.03 0.98 -8.14
CA ARG A 148 -18.24 1.97 -7.07
C ARG A 148 -17.02 2.87 -6.92
N ILE A 149 -15.82 2.29 -6.90
CA ILE A 149 -14.55 3.02 -6.84
C ILE A 149 -14.41 3.94 -8.06
N MET A 150 -14.67 3.43 -9.27
CA MET A 150 -14.60 4.23 -10.49
C MET A 150 -15.61 5.38 -10.49
N LYS A 151 -16.80 5.19 -9.91
CA LYS A 151 -17.80 6.27 -9.76
C LYS A 151 -17.37 7.33 -8.74
N SER A 152 -16.64 6.94 -7.67
CA SER A 152 -16.20 7.89 -6.63
C SER A 152 -15.13 8.88 -7.13
N ARG A 153 -14.42 8.55 -8.22
CA ARG A 153 -13.50 9.47 -8.93
C ARG A 153 -14.14 10.76 -9.44
N ARG A 154 -15.49 10.86 -9.44
CA ARG A 154 -16.20 12.11 -9.75
C ARG A 154 -16.15 13.14 -8.63
N LEU A 155 -15.88 12.68 -7.40
CA LEU A 155 -15.89 13.50 -6.19
C LEU A 155 -14.50 13.59 -5.55
N TYR A 156 -13.66 12.58 -5.76
CA TYR A 156 -12.34 12.47 -5.16
C TYR A 156 -11.29 12.25 -6.24
N ASP A 157 -10.10 12.83 -6.03
CA ASP A 157 -8.98 12.71 -6.93
C ASP A 157 -7.97 11.72 -6.34
N PHE A 158 -7.85 10.56 -6.97
CA PHE A 158 -6.91 9.51 -6.58
C PHE A 158 -6.45 8.71 -7.81
N CYS A 159 -5.25 8.15 -7.71
CA CYS A 159 -4.71 7.19 -8.64
C CYS A 159 -5.21 5.78 -8.29
N LEU A 160 -5.30 4.92 -9.30
CA LEU A 160 -5.62 3.51 -9.12
C LEU A 160 -4.36 2.67 -9.32
N LEU A 161 -4.15 1.75 -8.40
CA LEU A 161 -3.09 0.75 -8.42
C LEU A 161 -3.72 -0.64 -8.54
N ALA A 162 -3.38 -1.38 -9.60
CA ALA A 162 -3.85 -2.76 -9.79
C ALA A 162 -2.81 -3.73 -9.23
N GLU A 163 -3.22 -4.58 -8.31
CA GLU A 163 -2.35 -5.54 -7.63
C GLU A 163 -2.56 -6.97 -8.11
N LYS A 164 -1.58 -7.82 -7.80
CA LYS A 164 -1.64 -9.27 -8.07
C LYS A 164 -1.85 -9.57 -9.57
N LEU A 165 -1.26 -8.73 -10.43
CA LEU A 165 -1.19 -8.96 -11.87
C LEU A 165 -0.15 -10.05 -12.19
N GLU A 166 -0.58 -11.11 -12.84
CA GLU A 166 0.23 -12.29 -13.16
C GLU A 166 0.61 -12.36 -14.65
N SER A 167 -0.04 -11.56 -15.51
CA SER A 167 0.20 -11.58 -16.95
C SER A 167 0.16 -10.21 -17.64
N ALA A 168 0.80 -10.14 -18.81
CA ALA A 168 0.74 -8.98 -19.69
C ALA A 168 -0.70 -8.64 -20.13
N ALA A 169 -1.57 -9.65 -20.24
CA ALA A 169 -2.96 -9.45 -20.65
C ALA A 169 -3.74 -8.69 -19.58
N GLU A 170 -3.61 -9.09 -18.31
CA GLU A 170 -4.24 -8.41 -17.18
C GLU A 170 -3.68 -6.98 -17.02
N PHE A 171 -2.38 -6.77 -17.20
CA PHE A 171 -1.79 -5.43 -17.21
C PHE A 171 -2.43 -4.53 -18.27
N GLN A 172 -2.55 -5.01 -19.52
CA GLN A 172 -3.17 -4.22 -20.58
C GLN A 172 -4.66 -3.94 -20.30
N GLU A 173 -5.36 -4.91 -19.72
CA GLU A 173 -6.76 -4.73 -19.31
C GLU A 173 -6.89 -3.66 -18.21
N ALA A 174 -6.14 -3.79 -17.12
CA ALA A 174 -6.11 -2.80 -16.03
C ALA A 174 -5.76 -1.40 -16.55
N LYS A 175 -4.74 -1.29 -17.40
CA LYS A 175 -4.35 -0.02 -18.04
C LYS A 175 -5.48 0.57 -18.88
N SER A 176 -6.18 -0.25 -19.66
CA SER A 176 -7.33 0.20 -20.46
C SER A 176 -8.51 0.70 -19.61
N MET A 177 -8.63 0.20 -18.38
CA MET A 177 -9.64 0.62 -17.40
C MET A 177 -9.27 1.89 -16.64
N GLY A 178 -8.11 2.48 -16.92
CA GLY A 178 -7.67 3.74 -16.34
C GLY A 178 -6.90 3.61 -15.03
N PHE A 179 -6.37 2.42 -14.74
CA PHE A 179 -5.31 2.24 -13.75
C PHE A 179 -4.02 2.89 -14.24
N THR A 180 -3.26 3.44 -13.30
CA THR A 180 -2.04 4.24 -13.58
C THR A 180 -0.81 3.69 -12.88
N LEU A 181 -1.00 2.88 -11.85
CA LEU A 181 0.03 2.15 -11.13
C LEU A 181 -0.29 0.66 -11.14
N PHE A 182 0.75 -0.17 -11.09
CA PHE A 182 0.63 -1.61 -11.27
C PHE A 182 1.63 -2.35 -10.40
N GLN A 183 1.20 -3.50 -9.89
CA GLN A 183 2.02 -4.39 -9.07
C GLN A 183 1.57 -5.84 -9.30
N GLY A 184 2.53 -6.76 -9.24
CA GLY A 184 2.25 -8.19 -9.37
C GLY A 184 3.47 -8.97 -9.84
N TYR A 185 3.37 -10.30 -9.84
CA TYR A 185 4.46 -11.19 -10.25
C TYR A 185 4.86 -11.02 -11.71
N TYR A 186 3.98 -10.46 -12.55
CA TYR A 186 4.33 -10.05 -13.90
C TYR A 186 5.50 -9.04 -13.94
N PHE A 187 5.55 -8.09 -13.01
CA PHE A 187 6.59 -7.06 -12.93
C PHE A 187 7.76 -7.45 -12.04
N GLY A 188 7.47 -8.19 -10.97
CA GLY A 188 8.49 -8.71 -10.07
C GLY A 188 7.89 -9.30 -8.80
N CYS A 189 8.44 -10.46 -8.39
CA CYS A 189 8.15 -11.03 -7.09
C CYS A 189 8.88 -10.27 -5.97
N PRO A 190 8.41 -10.35 -4.70
CA PRO A 190 9.12 -9.82 -3.56
C PRO A 190 10.58 -10.28 -3.51
N GLN A 191 11.51 -9.33 -3.37
CA GLN A 191 12.94 -9.59 -3.28
C GLN A 191 13.45 -9.27 -1.89
N LEU A 192 14.07 -10.27 -1.25
CA LEU A 192 14.64 -10.13 0.07
C LEU A 192 15.90 -9.24 0.02
N MET A 193 15.92 -8.20 0.83
CA MET A 193 16.99 -7.22 0.93
C MET A 193 17.94 -7.65 2.05
N LYS A 194 19.21 -7.83 1.70
CA LYS A 194 20.28 -8.29 2.61
C LYS A 194 21.08 -7.13 3.17
#